data_AF-A0A838DRR5-F1
#
_entry.id   AF-A0A838DRR5-F1
#
_cell.length_a   1.000
_cell.length_b   1.000
_cell.length_c   1.000
_cell.angle_alpha   90.00
_cell.angle_beta   90.00
_cell.angle_gamma   90.00
#
_symmetry.space_group_name_H-M   'P 1'
#
loop_
_entity.id
_entity.type
_entity.pdbx_description
1 polymer ?
#
loop_
_entity_poly.entity_id
_entity_poly.type
_entity_poly.pdbx_seq_one_letter_code
_entity_poly.pdbx_strand_id
1 'polypeptide(L)'
;MTQLPSDHHITYQLQFRKCGKASCGTCRDGQGHGPYWYAYWREGSRLRSGYIGKVHPSTLGIKGAPPLDVPPPVAAAASVEQAAPALT
;
A
#
# COMPACT_ATOMS: atom_id res chain seq x y z
N MET A 1 2.96 -4.53 14.13
CA MET A 1 2.89 -3.25 13.38
C MET A 1 4.06 -3.24 12.41
N THR A 2 3.88 -2.78 11.17
CA THR A 2 5.00 -2.74 10.22
C THR A 2 6.03 -1.71 10.68
N GLN A 3 7.30 -2.13 10.78
CA GLN A 3 8.42 -1.20 11.00
C GLN A 3 8.70 -0.46 9.69
N LEU A 4 8.58 0.87 9.71
CA LEU A 4 8.86 1.71 8.56
C LEU A 4 10.34 2.12 8.55
N PRO A 5 11.00 2.10 7.38
CA PRO A 5 12.37 2.59 7.27
C PRO A 5 12.42 4.12 7.40
N SER A 6 13.40 4.62 8.15
CA SER A 6 13.54 6.06 8.42
C SER A 6 14.17 6.86 7.27
N ASP A 7 14.96 6.21 6.41
CA ASP A 7 15.74 6.85 5.33
C ASP A 7 15.05 6.77 3.95
N HIS A 8 13.78 6.36 3.91
CA HIS A 8 13.05 6.20 2.67
C HIS A 8 11.93 7.23 2.55
N HIS A 9 11.67 7.67 1.32
CA HIS A 9 10.44 8.38 1.03
C HIS A 9 9.24 7.44 1.19
N ILE A 10 8.35 7.78 2.11
CA ILE A 10 7.14 7.01 2.40
C ILE A 10 5.92 7.75 1.86
N THR A 11 5.11 7.07 1.06
CA THR A 11 3.78 7.54 0.66
C THR A 11 2.72 6.80 1.44
N TYR A 12 1.72 7.52 1.96
CA TYR A 12 0.60 6.94 2.69
C TYR A 12 -0.68 6.98 1.85
N GLN A 13 -1.45 5.88 1.88
CA GLN A 13 -2.73 5.81 1.17
C GLN A 13 -3.79 5.07 2.01
N LEU A 14 -5.03 5.52 1.91
CA LEU A 14 -6.20 4.87 2.49
C LEU A 14 -6.69 3.74 1.58
N GLN A 15 -6.95 2.56 2.15
CA GLN A 15 -7.43 1.39 1.40
C GLN A 15 -8.50 0.60 2.15
N PHE A 16 -9.52 0.14 1.41
CA PHE A 16 -10.48 -0.85 1.87
C PHE A 16 -9.95 -2.27 1.62
N ARG A 17 -10.31 -3.21 2.50
CA ARG A 17 -9.90 -4.62 2.41
C ARG A 17 -11.11 -5.55 2.44
N LYS A 18 -11.12 -6.52 1.53
CA LYS A 18 -12.08 -7.62 1.56
C LYS A 18 -11.60 -8.68 2.55
N CYS A 19 -12.46 -9.15 3.44
CA CYS A 19 -12.09 -10.15 4.45
C CYS A 19 -12.19 -11.60 3.95
N GLY A 20 -12.70 -11.83 2.73
CA GLY A 20 -12.83 -13.15 2.10
C GLY A 20 -13.99 -14.01 2.62
N LYS A 21 -14.71 -13.59 3.65
CA LYS A 21 -15.90 -14.31 4.15
C LYS A 21 -17.09 -14.10 3.22
N ALA A 22 -17.66 -15.20 2.70
CA ALA A 22 -18.82 -15.17 1.83
C ALA A 22 -20.07 -14.52 2.48
N SER A 23 -20.21 -14.65 3.80
CA SER A 23 -21.31 -14.07 4.57
C SER A 23 -21.12 -12.59 4.95
N CYS A 24 -20.01 -11.95 4.56
CA CYS A 24 -19.74 -10.58 4.95
C CYS A 24 -20.47 -9.57 4.06
N GLY A 25 -21.60 -9.03 4.54
CA GLY A 25 -22.36 -7.99 3.84
C GLY A 25 -21.53 -6.73 3.53
N THR A 26 -20.70 -6.27 4.47
CA THR A 26 -19.79 -5.12 4.25
C THR A 26 -18.86 -5.32 3.05
N CYS A 27 -18.41 -6.55 2.81
CA CYS A 27 -17.54 -6.88 1.68
C CYS A 27 -18.31 -7.20 0.40
N ARG A 28 -19.48 -7.83 0.49
CA ARG A 28 -20.29 -8.19 -0.68
C ARG A 28 -20.98 -6.97 -1.28
N ASP A 29 -21.58 -6.15 -0.42
CA ASP A 29 -22.51 -5.09 -0.83
C ASP A 29 -21.83 -3.70 -0.81
N GLY A 30 -20.59 -3.61 -0.29
CA GLY A 30 -19.85 -2.35 -0.14
C GLY A 30 -18.36 -2.44 -0.52
N GLN A 31 -17.61 -1.36 -0.26
CA GLN A 31 -16.17 -1.27 -0.61
C GLN A 31 -15.27 -2.25 0.16
N GLY A 32 -15.75 -2.82 1.26
CA GLY A 32 -14.98 -3.68 2.16
C GLY A 32 -14.67 -2.98 3.48
N HIS A 33 -13.86 -3.62 4.32
CA HIS A 33 -13.49 -3.07 5.63
C HIS A 33 -12.46 -1.96 5.50
N GLY A 34 -12.67 -0.85 6.20
CA GLY A 34 -11.76 0.29 6.22
C GLY A 34 -12.50 1.62 6.05
N PRO A 35 -11.83 2.65 5.53
CA PRO A 35 -10.49 2.59 4.97
C PRO A 35 -9.40 2.50 6.05
N TYR A 36 -8.29 1.86 5.72
CA TYR A 36 -7.10 1.76 6.56
C TYR A 36 -5.90 2.40 5.88
N TRP A 37 -5.01 2.96 6.67
CA TRP A 37 -3.73 3.49 6.20
C TRP A 37 -2.75 2.36 5.88
N TYR A 38 -2.16 2.49 4.69
CA TYR A 38 -1.01 1.73 4.24
C TYR A 38 0.13 2.69 3.88
N ALA A 39 1.34 2.28 4.20
CA ALA A 39 2.58 2.94 3.78
C ALA A 39 3.15 2.23 2.56
N TYR A 40 3.78 2.99 1.68
CA TYR A 40 4.44 2.53 0.46
C TYR A 40 5.83 3.14 0.35
N TRP A 41 6.83 2.32 0.05
CA TRP A 41 8.22 2.76 -0.15
C TRP A 41 8.93 1.83 -1.12
N ARG A 42 10.02 2.30 -1.74
CA ARG A 42 10.84 1.47 -2.63
C ARG A 42 12.07 0.97 -1.89
N GLU A 43 12.32 -0.33 -1.97
CA GLU A 43 13.56 -0.95 -1.50
C GLU A 43 14.30 -1.49 -2.74
N GLY A 44 15.27 -0.70 -3.23
CA GLY A 44 15.88 -0.94 -4.54
C GLY A 44 14.85 -0.93 -5.67
N SER A 45 14.76 -2.03 -6.43
CA SER A 45 13.77 -2.17 -7.52
C SER A 45 12.37 -2.56 -7.04
N ARG A 46 12.20 -2.95 -5.78
CA ARG A 46 10.94 -3.52 -5.27
C ARG A 46 10.09 -2.47 -4.56
N LEU A 47 8.81 -2.41 -4.92
CA LEU A 47 7.82 -1.66 -4.13
C LEU A 47 7.42 -2.50 -2.91
N ARG A 48 7.53 -1.91 -1.73
CA ARG A 48 7.09 -2.49 -0.46
C ARG A 48 5.85 -1.77 0.05
N SER A 49 5.09 -2.46 0.89
CA SER A 49 3.94 -1.88 1.57
C SER A 49 3.84 -2.36 3.02
N GLY A 50 3.21 -1.54 3.86
CA GLY A 50 3.05 -1.80 5.29
C GLY A 50 1.68 -1.37 5.79
N TYR A 51 1.06 -2.18 6.64
CA TYR A 51 -0.21 -1.82 7.28
C TYR A 51 0.05 -0.94 8.50
N ILE A 52 -0.61 0.21 8.54
CA ILE A 52 -0.47 1.20 9.61
C ILE A 52 -1.64 1.11 10.59
N GLY A 53 -2.88 1.12 10.08
CA GLY A 53 -4.07 1.08 10.92
C GLY A 53 -5.12 2.11 10.53
N LYS A 54 -5.94 2.55 11.49
CA LYS A 54 -7.06 3.47 11.24
C LYS A 54 -6.65 4.95 11.28
N VAL A 55 -5.51 5.27 11.92
CA VAL A 55 -5.06 6.64 12.15
C VAL A 55 -3.80 6.90 11.34
N HIS A 56 -3.70 8.08 10.73
CA HIS A 56 -2.53 8.46 9.96
C HIS A 56 -1.33 8.69 10.90
N PRO A 57 -0.09 8.32 10.52
CA PRO A 57 1.08 8.50 11.38
C PRO A 57 1.36 9.95 11.80
N SER A 58 1.01 10.94 10.97
CA SER A 58 1.15 12.35 11.32
C SER A 58 0.27 12.75 12.50
N THR A 59 -0.87 12.09 12.69
CA THR A 59 -1.79 12.33 13.82
C THR A 59 -1.25 11.74 15.13
N LEU A 60 -0.38 10.73 15.06
CA LEU A 60 0.21 10.05 16.21
C LEU A 60 1.60 10.58 16.59
N GLY A 61 2.11 11.61 15.90
CA GLY A 61 3.41 12.21 16.21
C GLY A 61 4.62 11.36 15.80
N ILE A 62 4.47 10.46 14.82
CA ILE A 62 5.62 9.73 14.25
C ILE A 62 6.47 10.73 13.46
N LYS A 63 7.60 11.16 14.04
CA LYS A 63 8.61 11.99 13.35
C LYS A 63 9.13 11.21 12.13
N GLY A 64 8.72 11.61 10.92
CA GLY A 64 9.18 11.00 9.66
C GLY A 64 8.18 10.96 8.50
N ALA A 65 6.99 11.55 8.61
CA ALA A 65 6.06 11.62 7.47
C ALA A 65 6.38 12.82 6.56
N PRO A 66 6.74 12.63 5.26
CA PRO A 66 6.82 13.73 4.31
C PRO A 66 5.41 14.33 4.06
N PRO A 67 5.33 15.62 3.64
CA PRO A 67 4.07 16.34 3.54
C PRO A 67 3.11 15.74 2.50
N LEU A 68 1.82 15.83 2.82
CA LEU A 68 0.68 15.25 2.13
C LEU A 68 0.34 15.98 0.81
N ASP A 69 1.25 16.00 -0.18
CA ASP A 69 0.94 16.59 -1.50
C ASP A 69 1.64 15.86 -2.66
N VAL A 70 1.64 14.52 -2.62
CA VAL A 70 1.98 13.71 -3.79
C VAL A 70 0.70 13.01 -4.25
N PRO A 71 0.08 13.39 -5.39
CA PRO A 71 -1.01 12.60 -5.97
C PRO A 71 -0.51 11.17 -6.21
N PRO A 72 -1.35 10.13 -6.02
CA PRO A 72 -0.95 8.77 -6.34
C PRO A 72 -0.44 8.75 -7.78
N PRO A 73 0.70 8.10 -8.11
CA PRO A 73 1.05 7.91 -9.50
C PRO A 73 -0.09 7.12 -10.14
N VAL A 74 -0.89 7.83 -10.93
CA VAL A 74 -1.78 7.22 -11.91
C VAL A 74 -0.91 6.27 -12.72
N ALA A 75 -1.41 5.04 -12.84
CA ALA A 75 -0.72 3.90 -13.41
C ALA A 75 0.20 4.28 -14.58
N ALA A 76 1.51 4.15 -14.38
CA ALA A 76 2.44 3.99 -15.48
C ALA A 76 2.30 2.54 -15.98
N ALA A 77 1.69 2.46 -17.15
CA ALA A 77 1.81 1.46 -18.19
C ALA A 77 2.87 0.35 -17.99
N ALA A 78 2.42 -0.86 -18.33
CA ALA A 78 3.14 -1.88 -19.11
C ALA A 78 4.61 -2.18 -18.76
N SER A 79 4.83 -3.40 -18.25
CA SER A 79 5.72 -4.35 -18.93
C SER A 79 5.46 -5.74 -18.38
N VAL A 80 4.71 -6.51 -19.16
CA VAL A 80 4.75 -7.97 -19.12
C VAL A 80 5.98 -8.34 -19.95
N GLU A 81 7.07 -8.74 -19.30
CA GLU A 81 8.05 -9.59 -19.99
C GLU A 81 8.62 -10.59 -18.98
N GLN A 82 8.15 -11.83 -19.10
CA GLN A 82 8.71 -13.03 -18.50
C GLN A 82 8.26 -14.21 -19.37
N ALA A 83 9.16 -14.72 -20.21
CA ALA A 83 9.42 -16.15 -20.37
C ALA A 83 10.49 -16.37 -21.44
N ALA A 84 11.73 -16.61 -21.01
CA ALA A 84 12.58 -17.55 -21.72
C ALA A 84 12.07 -18.98 -21.42
N PRO A 85 12.20 -19.91 -22.38
CA PRO A 85 12.74 -21.19 -21.98
C PRO A 85 13.83 -21.74 -22.92
N ALA A 86 14.84 -22.28 -22.24
CA ALA A 86 15.55 -23.55 -22.41
C ALA A 86 16.13 -23.98 -23.78
N LEU A 87 17.36 -24.49 -23.65
CA LEU A 87 18.15 -25.26 -24.60
C LEU A 87 17.38 -26.41 -25.27
N THR A 88 17.69 -26.66 -26.54
CA THR A 88 18.34 -27.91 -27.00
C THR A 88 19.08 -27.66 -28.29
#